data_AF-A0A7V3ERK1-F1
#
_entry.id   AF-A0A7V3ERK1-F1
#
_cell.length_a   1.000
_cell.length_b   1.000
_cell.length_c   1.000
_cell.angle_alpha   90.00
_cell.angle_beta   90.00
_cell.angle_gamma   90.00
#
_symmetry.space_group_name_H-M   'P 1'
#
loop_
_entity.id
_entity.type
_entity.pdbx_description
1 polymer ?
#
loop_
_entity_poly.entity_id
_entity_poly.type
_entity_poly.pdbx_seq_one_letter_code
_entity_poly.pdbx_strand_id
1 'polypeptide(L)' 'MAFREEIGVIAGKIWTYLNGRDGFTDVLRLKFDLKLTNTELYLGLGWLAREEKIE' A
#
# COMPACT_ATOMS: atom_id res chain seq x y z
N MET A 1 -15.29 12.70 -6.56
CA MET A 1 -14.51 11.80 -7.45
C MET A 1 -13.09 11.49 -6.93
N ALA A 2 -12.37 12.40 -6.27
CA ALA A 2 -10.93 12.28 -5.99
C ALA A 2 -10.45 11.19 -5.00
N PHE A 3 -11.27 10.76 -4.03
CA PHE A 3 -10.79 9.92 -2.92
C PHE A 3 -10.34 8.50 -3.35
N ARG A 4 -10.99 7.92 -4.37
CA ARG A 4 -10.59 6.59 -4.89
C ARG A 4 -9.28 6.66 -5.67
N GLU A 5 -9.02 7.77 -6.36
CA GLU A 5 -7.79 7.98 -7.12
C GLU A 5 -6.58 8.10 -6.17
N GLU A 6 -6.75 8.82 -5.06
CA GLU A 6 -5.72 8.95 -4.02
C GLU A 6 -5.34 7.61 -3.40
N ILE A 7 -6.33 6.78 -3.04
CA ILE A 7 -6.08 5.43 -2.51
C ILE A 7 -5.37 4.57 -3.56
N GLY A 8 -5.77 4.66 -4.84
CA GLY A 8 -5.11 3.95 -5.93
C GLY A 8 -3.63 4.33 -6.08
N VAL A 9 -3.30 5.63 -5.95
CA VAL A 9 -1.91 6.12 -5.96
C VAL A 9 -1.12 5.56 -4.78
N ILE A 10 -1.71 5.54 -3.58
CA ILE A 10 -1.07 4.99 -2.37
C ILE A 10 -0.84 3.49 -2.53
N ALA A 11 -1.84 2.74 -3.01
CA ALA A 11 -1.73 1.32 -3.30
C ALA A 11 -0.61 1.03 -4.31
N GLY A 12 -0.48 1.85 -5.36
CA GLY A 12 0.61 1.74 -6.34
C GLY A 12 2.00 1.96 -5.72
N LYS A 13 2.14 2.91 -4.80
CA LYS A 13 3.40 3.13 -4.05
C LYS A 13 3.75 1.93 -3.18
N ILE A 14 2.77 1.39 -2.44
CA ILE A 14 2.94 0.19 -1.61
C ILE A 14 3.36 -1.00 -2.47
N TRP A 15 2.67 -1.24 -3.59
CA TRP A 15 2.97 -2.33 -4.51
C TRP A 15 4.37 -2.24 -5.11
N THR A 16 4.78 -1.05 -5.55
CA THR A 16 6.11 -0.82 -6.12
C THR A 16 7.19 -1.08 -5.09
N TYR A 17 6.97 -0.62 -3.86
CA TYR A 17 7.90 -0.84 -2.76
C TYR A 17 8.03 -2.34 -2.41
N LEU A 18 6.92 -3.09 -2.40
CA LEU A 18 6.91 -4.53 -2.13
C LEU A 18 7.65 -5.33 -3.22
N ASN A 19 7.42 -5.02 -4.50
CA ASN A 19 8.12 -5.69 -5.60
C ASN A 19 9.63 -5.41 -5.61
N GLY A 20 10.08 -4.32 -5.00
CA GLY A 20 11.51 -4.01 -4.85
C GLY A 20 12.21 -4.78 -3.72
N ARG A 21 11.48 -5.52 -2.87
CA ARG A 21 12.01 -6.16 -1.64
C ARG A 21 11.49 -7.60 -1.43
N ASP A 22 11.36 -8.38 -2.51
CA ASP A 22 10.87 -9.78 -2.50
C ASP A 22 9.44 -9.99 -1.95
N GLY A 23 8.62 -8.94 -1.90
CA GLY A 23 7.19 -9.05 -1.56
C GLY A 23 6.87 -9.20 -0.07
N PHE A 24 7.86 -9.45 0.79
CA PHE A 24 7.65 -9.60 2.24
C PHE A 24 8.28 -8.45 3.02
N THR A 25 7.45 -7.69 3.72
CA THR A 25 7.91 -6.61 4.59
C THR A 25 6.96 -6.42 5.78
N ASP A 26 7.50 -5.93 6.89
CA ASP A 26 6.68 -5.58 8.05
C ASP A 26 5.83 -4.35 7.75
N VAL A 27 4.53 -4.42 8.09
CA VAL A 27 3.56 -3.34 7.88
C VAL A 27 4.02 -2.02 8.55
N LEU A 28 4.68 -2.11 9.71
CA LEU A 28 5.26 -0.95 10.39
C LEU A 28 6.37 -0.32 9.55
N ARG A 29 7.23 -1.13 8.92
CA ARG A 29 8.31 -0.64 8.06
C ARG A 29 7.75 0.04 6.82
N LEU A 30 6.72 -0.55 6.21
CA LEU A 30 5.99 0.03 5.08
C LEU A 30 5.45 1.43 5.40
N LYS A 31 4.85 1.58 6.58
CA LYS A 31 4.34 2.85 7.09
C LYS A 31 5.43 3.91 7.22
N PHE A 32 6.56 3.57 7.84
CA PHE A 32 7.65 4.51 8.08
C PHE A 32 8.39 4.87 6.79
N ASP A 33 8.73 3.89 5.96
CA ASP A 33 9.48 4.10 4.71
C ASP A 33 8.67 4.95 3.71
N LEU A 34 7.34 4.73 3.63
CA LEU A 34 6.46 5.49 2.74
C LEU A 34 5.81 6.72 3.39
N LYS A 35 6.09 6.98 4.67
CA LYS A 35 5.52 8.08 5.48
C LYS A 35 3.99 8.14 5.43
N LEU A 36 3.35 6.98 5.52
CA LEU A 36 1.89 6.85 5.47
C LEU A 36 1.28 6.98 6.87
N THR A 37 0.06 7.50 6.93
CA THR A 37 -0.82 7.34 8.09
C THR A 37 -1.35 5.90 8.16
N ASN A 38 -1.88 5.50 9.32
CA ASN A 38 -2.52 4.18 9.45
C ASN A 38 -3.68 4.02 8.46
N THR A 39 -4.49 5.07 8.29
CA THR A 39 -5.64 5.07 7.38
C THR A 39 -5.20 4.83 5.94
N GLU A 40 -4.22 5.60 5.45
CA GLU A 40 -3.69 5.46 4.09
C GLU A 40 -3.08 4.07 3.85
N LEU A 41 -2.32 3.56 4.84
CA LEU A 41 -1.72 2.25 4.78
C LEU A 41 -2.77 1.15 4.63
N TYR A 42 -3.78 1.11 5.51
CA TYR A 42 -4.81 0.07 5.47
C TYR A 42 -5.74 0.19 4.26
N LEU A 43 -6.03 1.41 3.80
CA LEU A 43 -6.79 1.62 2.56
C LEU A 43 -6.01 1.14 1.34
N GLY A 44 -4.72 1.45 1.27
CA GLY A 44 -3.84 1.00 0.19
C GLY A 44 -3.67 -0.52 0.18
N LEU A 45 -3.45 -1.14 1.35
CA LEU A 45 -3.40 -2.60 1.48
C LEU A 45 -4.74 -3.26 1.10
N GLY A 46 -5.87 -2.72 1.58
CA GLY A 46 -7.20 -3.21 1.20
C GLY A 46 -7.47 -3.10 -0.30
N TRP A 47 -6.95 -2.06 -0.95
CA TRP A 47 -7.02 -1.93 -2.41
C TRP A 47 -6.22 -3.02 -3.12
N LEU A 48 -5.02 -3.34 -2.65
CA LEU A 48 -4.18 -4.40 -3.21
C LEU A 48 -4.78 -5.80 -2.98
N ALA A 49 -5.36 -6.05 -1.80
CA ALA A 49 -6.07 -7.28 -1.49
C ALA A 49 -7.28 -7.48 -2.41
N ARG A 50 -8.02 -6.40 -2.72
CA ARG A 50 -9.12 -6.43 -3.71
C ARG A 50 -8.65 -6.82 -5.11
N GLU A 51 -7.38 -6.58 -5.44
CA GLU A 51 -6.76 -6.94 -6.72
C GLU A 51 -5.99 -8.27 -6.66
N GLU A 52 -6.11 -9.04 -5.56
CA GLU A 52 -5.42 -10.32 -5.34
C GLU A 52 -3.89 -10.22 -5.44
N LYS A 53 -3.32 -9.03 -5.18
CA LYS A 53 -1.88 -8.76 -5.23
C LYS A 53 -1.15 -9.14 -3.94
N ILE A 54 -1.86 -9.17 -2.81
CA ILE A 54 -1.35 -9.51 -1.48
C ILE A 54 -2.41 -10.33 -0.73
N GLU A 55 -1.97 -11.12 0.26
CA GLU A 55 -2.80 -11.96 1.16
C GLU A 55 -2.64 -11.54 2.62
#